data_AF-A0A7C0VU13-F1
#
_entry.id   AF-A0A7C0VU13-F1
#
_cell.length_a   1.000
_cell.length_b   1.000
_cell.length_c   1.000
_cell.angle_alpha   90.00
_cell.angle_beta   90.00
_cell.angle_gamma   90.00
#
_symmetry.space_group_name_H-M   'P 1'
#
loop_
_entity.id
_entity.type
_entity.pdbx_description
1 polymer ?
#
loop_
_entity_poly.entity_id
_entity_poly.type
_entity_poly.pdbx_seq_one_letter_code
_entity_poly.pdbx_strand_id
1 'polypeptide(L)'
;MDTKMLSLSLMVVAMLVATGIATAQEITINKLQVKYKYDYAVIEEYRIGMEAIISYVEDLGRNSSALMNYKNQFTALATELKAAADDNDAIAYNATIEEMKTVVANFRQEARNQVGNNTEEARTRIEAALEANEDYLYGLVTEAREFHKERNTQIFDYYDVKAGEVINKLEAQGYNMSEAKAKLSEIEGKRESFIDVMNTTIQACSNKWVGECKETPEAENYFELRDEIIKDFKELRDLILKTVLDIVIPKAEDVLSRAEDVLSKAETKGIDVTVEKAKLDAIKSLVNDAKTKYEQGAYKEAIDLLKSARDSFRELKEEVKARRGKT
;
A
#
# COMPACT_ATOMS: atom_id res chain seq x y z
N MET A 1 -0.70 -14.21 -11.64
CA MET A 1 -1.79 -13.25 -11.88
C MET A 1 -2.38 -12.86 -10.53
N ASP A 2 -1.96 -11.73 -9.98
CA ASP A 2 -2.80 -10.69 -9.32
C ASP A 2 -1.90 -9.73 -8.55
N THR A 3 -1.17 -8.91 -9.31
CA THR A 3 -0.29 -7.85 -8.84
C THR A 3 -0.94 -6.47 -9.03
N LYS A 4 -2.25 -6.41 -9.30
CA LYS A 4 -2.97 -5.18 -9.67
C LYS A 4 -3.74 -4.48 -8.55
N MET A 5 -3.79 -5.03 -7.34
CA MET A 5 -4.58 -4.43 -6.24
C MET A 5 -3.81 -3.60 -5.21
N LEU A 6 -2.48 -3.49 -5.31
CA LEU A 6 -1.67 -2.78 -4.30
C LEU A 6 -0.92 -1.54 -4.81
N SER A 7 -1.17 -1.12 -6.05
CA SER A 7 -0.43 -0.01 -6.68
C SER A 7 -1.29 1.24 -6.96
N LEU A 8 -2.57 1.29 -6.57
CA LEU A 8 -3.50 2.30 -7.11
C LEU A 8 -3.94 3.42 -6.15
N SER A 9 -3.41 3.50 -4.92
CA SER A 9 -3.90 4.48 -3.92
C SER A 9 -2.82 5.28 -3.19
N LEU A 10 -1.54 5.00 -3.44
CA LEU A 10 -0.43 5.60 -2.68
C LEU A 10 0.16 6.90 -3.27
N MET A 11 -0.36 7.45 -4.38
CA MET A 11 0.33 8.53 -5.12
C MET A 11 -0.38 9.90 -5.16
N VAL A 12 -1.46 10.13 -4.40
CA VAL A 12 -2.27 11.37 -4.54
C VAL A 12 -2.07 12.37 -3.40
N VAL A 13 -1.45 11.97 -2.29
CA VAL A 13 -1.25 12.85 -1.11
C VAL A 13 0.06 13.67 -1.20
N ALA A 14 0.94 13.42 -2.17
CA ALA A 14 2.23 14.10 -2.26
C ALA A 14 2.20 15.55 -2.79
N MET A 15 1.06 16.12 -3.21
CA MET A 15 1.07 17.42 -3.91
C MET A 15 -0.11 18.34 -3.64
N LEU A 16 -0.37 18.67 -2.37
CA LEU A 16 -0.92 19.99 -2.03
C LEU A 16 -0.25 20.50 -0.75
N VAL A 17 0.79 21.30 -1.01
CA VAL A 17 1.58 22.14 -0.08
C VAL A 17 2.71 21.43 0.66
N ALA A 18 3.87 21.42 -0.01
CA ALA A 18 5.17 21.40 0.64
C ALA A 18 5.25 22.52 1.69
N THR A 19 5.51 22.12 2.95
CA THR A 19 6.30 22.77 4.01
C THR A 19 5.71 22.44 5.38
N GLY A 20 6.54 21.79 6.20
CA GLY A 20 6.61 21.98 7.65
C GLY A 20 5.52 21.39 8.54
N ILE A 21 5.95 20.45 9.38
CA ILE A 21 5.43 20.09 10.72
C ILE A 21 4.31 19.06 10.77
N ALA A 22 4.72 17.82 11.01
CA ALA A 22 4.45 16.95 12.17
C ALA A 22 4.88 15.55 11.71
N THR A 23 5.67 14.84 12.52
CA THR A 23 6.02 13.44 12.20
C THR A 23 4.72 12.66 12.15
N ALA A 24 4.25 12.37 10.94
CA ALA A 24 3.21 11.38 10.74
C ALA A 24 3.63 10.13 11.50
N GLN A 25 2.70 9.47 12.17
CA GLN A 25 2.94 8.12 12.65
C GLN A 25 3.32 7.28 11.43
N GLU A 26 4.61 6.99 11.28
CA GLU A 26 5.09 6.23 10.13
C GLU A 26 4.49 4.83 10.19
N ILE A 27 4.07 4.30 9.05
CA ILE A 27 3.68 2.90 8.95
C ILE A 27 4.97 2.10 9.13
N THR A 28 5.18 1.59 10.34
CA THR A 28 6.41 0.88 10.72
C THR A 28 6.41 -0.56 10.23
N ILE A 29 5.22 -1.15 10.07
CA ILE A 29 5.07 -2.53 9.62
C ILE A 29 4.83 -2.57 8.11
N ASN A 30 5.80 -3.09 7.38
CA ASN A 30 5.67 -3.26 5.94
C ASN A 30 4.91 -4.56 5.58
N LYS A 31 4.48 -4.68 4.34
CA LYS A 31 3.71 -5.85 3.86
C LYS A 31 4.54 -7.14 3.88
N LEU A 32 5.84 -7.05 3.59
CA LEU A 32 6.73 -8.21 3.55
C LEU A 32 6.98 -8.77 4.95
N GLN A 33 7.05 -7.94 5.99
CA GLN A 33 7.16 -8.42 7.37
C GLN A 33 5.93 -9.24 7.80
N VAL A 34 4.72 -8.80 7.41
CA VAL A 34 3.50 -9.61 7.63
C VAL A 34 3.56 -10.92 6.86
N LYS A 35 3.96 -10.87 5.58
CA LYS A 35 4.13 -12.08 4.76
C LYS A 35 5.13 -13.04 5.39
N TYR A 36 6.27 -12.54 5.85
CA TYR A 36 7.31 -13.31 6.54
C TYR A 36 6.77 -14.05 7.74
N LYS A 37 5.92 -13.44 8.58
CA LYS A 37 5.35 -14.13 9.75
C LYS A 37 4.52 -15.36 9.36
N TYR A 38 3.75 -15.30 8.27
CA TYR A 38 3.04 -16.46 7.74
C TYR A 38 3.98 -17.48 7.13
N ASP A 39 4.91 -17.04 6.28
CA ASP A 39 5.89 -17.93 5.65
C ASP A 39 6.77 -18.62 6.71
N TYR A 40 7.09 -17.93 7.82
CA TYR A 40 7.89 -18.47 8.92
C TYR A 40 7.20 -19.61 9.66
N ALA A 41 5.87 -19.55 9.86
CA ALA A 41 5.11 -20.67 10.41
C ALA A 41 5.26 -21.93 9.54
N VAL A 42 5.13 -21.78 8.21
CA VAL A 42 5.32 -22.87 7.25
C VAL A 42 6.77 -23.36 7.23
N ILE A 43 7.74 -22.46 7.32
CA ILE A 43 9.17 -22.79 7.40
C ILE A 43 9.46 -23.65 8.64
N GLU A 44 8.86 -23.34 9.79
CA GLU A 44 9.03 -24.13 11.01
C GLU A 44 8.41 -25.53 10.88
N GLU A 45 7.27 -25.69 10.20
CA GLU A 45 6.73 -27.03 9.87
C GLU A 45 7.74 -27.86 9.07
N TYR A 46 8.34 -27.25 8.04
CA TYR A 46 9.39 -27.91 7.25
C TYR A 46 10.61 -28.26 8.09
N ARG A 47 11.07 -27.36 8.97
CA ARG A 47 12.24 -27.59 9.83
C ARG A 47 11.99 -28.76 10.79
N ILE A 48 10.84 -28.79 11.45
CA ILE A 48 10.43 -29.88 12.37
C ILE A 48 10.35 -31.21 11.61
N GLY A 49 9.73 -31.22 10.42
CA GLY A 49 9.67 -32.42 9.58
C GLY A 49 11.05 -32.90 9.13
N MET A 50 11.97 -31.99 8.80
CA MET A 50 13.36 -32.34 8.48
C MET A 50 14.06 -32.99 9.67
N GLU A 51 13.85 -32.47 10.89
CA GLU A 51 14.43 -33.04 12.11
C GLU A 51 13.91 -34.43 12.43
N ALA A 52 12.60 -34.65 12.27
CA ALA A 52 11.99 -35.96 12.45
C ALA A 52 12.60 -37.01 11.49
N ILE A 53 12.81 -36.63 10.23
CA ILE A 53 13.43 -37.52 9.24
C ILE A 53 14.90 -37.77 9.54
N ILE A 54 15.66 -36.75 9.94
CA ILE A 54 17.06 -36.90 10.34
C ILE A 54 17.18 -37.91 11.50
N SER A 55 16.38 -37.71 12.56
CA SER A 55 16.35 -38.62 13.71
C SER A 55 15.97 -40.04 13.30
N TYR A 56 15.00 -40.20 12.40
CA TYR A 56 14.62 -41.53 11.91
C TYR A 56 15.74 -42.21 11.11
N VAL A 57 16.46 -41.47 10.26
CA VAL A 57 17.60 -42.01 9.51
C VAL A 57 18.73 -42.43 10.46
N GLU A 58 18.95 -41.70 11.54
CA GLU A 58 19.91 -42.05 12.60
C GLU A 58 19.48 -43.29 13.39
N ASP A 59 18.19 -43.43 13.72
CA ASP A 59 17.62 -44.63 14.36
C ASP A 59 17.83 -45.89 13.50
N LEU A 60 17.85 -45.74 12.17
CA LEU A 60 18.17 -46.82 11.23
C LEU A 60 19.68 -47.13 11.15
N GLY A 61 20.53 -46.43 11.91
CA GLY A 61 21.97 -46.55 11.88
C GLY A 61 22.63 -46.04 10.59
N ARG A 62 21.94 -45.14 9.86
CA ARG A 62 22.42 -44.59 8.59
C ARG A 62 23.05 -43.19 8.79
N ASN A 63 23.86 -42.76 7.83
CA ASN A 63 24.52 -41.47 7.89
C ASN A 63 23.56 -40.33 7.51
N SER A 64 23.26 -39.45 8.45
CA SER A 64 22.38 -38.28 8.29
C SER A 64 23.09 -36.99 7.86
N SER A 65 24.41 -37.00 7.65
CA SER A 65 25.21 -35.78 7.44
C SER A 65 24.73 -34.90 6.27
N ALA A 66 24.34 -35.51 5.16
CA ALA A 66 23.82 -34.76 4.01
C ALA A 66 22.47 -34.09 4.32
N LEU A 67 21.58 -34.79 5.04
CA LEU A 67 20.29 -34.25 5.48
C LEU A 67 20.47 -33.09 6.47
N MET A 68 21.39 -33.23 7.43
CA MET A 68 21.74 -32.14 8.35
C MET A 68 22.26 -30.90 7.61
N ASN A 69 23.10 -31.08 6.58
CA ASN A 69 23.59 -29.97 5.77
C ASN A 69 22.44 -29.22 5.08
N TYR A 70 21.49 -29.93 4.46
CA TYR A 70 20.31 -29.29 3.86
C TYR A 70 19.43 -28.58 4.90
N LYS A 71 19.22 -29.17 6.10
CA LYS A 71 18.49 -28.49 7.18
C LYS A 71 19.17 -27.18 7.60
N ASN A 72 20.49 -27.20 7.74
CA ASN A 72 21.25 -26.01 8.12
C ASN A 72 21.18 -24.91 7.05
N GLN A 73 21.28 -25.29 5.77
CA GLN A 73 21.07 -24.35 4.65
C GLN A 73 19.66 -23.76 4.67
N PHE A 74 18.63 -24.59 4.88
CA PHE A 74 17.24 -24.15 4.97
C PHE A 74 17.03 -23.16 6.12
N THR A 75 17.65 -23.42 7.28
CA THR A 75 17.59 -22.52 8.46
C THR A 75 18.32 -21.19 8.21
N ALA A 76 19.46 -21.23 7.51
CA ALA A 76 20.18 -20.02 7.12
C ALA A 76 19.33 -19.15 6.17
N LEU A 77 18.71 -19.76 5.16
CA LEU A 77 17.80 -19.07 4.23
C LEU A 77 16.58 -18.47 4.94
N ALA A 78 16.06 -19.09 6.00
CA ALA A 78 14.99 -18.49 6.81
C ALA A 78 15.42 -17.17 7.48
N THR A 79 16.70 -17.05 7.85
CA THR A 79 17.28 -15.82 8.41
C THR A 79 17.44 -14.75 7.33
N GLU A 80 17.91 -15.13 6.14
CA GLU A 80 18.00 -14.23 4.99
C GLU A 80 16.62 -13.72 4.54
N LEU A 81 15.61 -14.59 4.58
CA LEU A 81 14.24 -14.23 4.25
C LEU A 81 13.69 -13.16 5.21
N LYS A 82 14.01 -13.28 6.51
CA LYS A 82 13.68 -12.26 7.51
C LYS A 82 14.35 -10.93 7.18
N ALA A 83 15.65 -10.95 6.88
CA ALA A 83 16.40 -9.75 6.55
C ALA A 83 15.81 -9.04 5.33
N ALA A 84 15.50 -9.79 4.27
CA ALA A 84 14.82 -9.25 3.08
C ALA A 84 13.44 -8.66 3.42
N ALA A 85 12.69 -9.26 4.34
CA ALA A 85 11.42 -8.73 4.81
C ALA A 85 11.57 -7.40 5.58
N ASP A 86 12.55 -7.33 6.48
CA ASP A 86 12.86 -6.13 7.27
C ASP A 86 13.33 -4.98 6.36
N ASP A 87 14.15 -5.28 5.36
CA ASP A 87 14.63 -4.31 4.35
C ASP A 87 13.57 -3.96 3.29
N ASN A 88 12.39 -4.59 3.36
CA ASN A 88 11.31 -4.48 2.38
C ASN A 88 11.76 -4.79 0.93
N ASP A 89 12.73 -5.69 0.77
CA ASP A 89 13.28 -6.11 -0.53
C ASP A 89 12.49 -7.31 -1.07
N ALA A 90 11.49 -7.01 -1.90
CA ALA A 90 10.65 -8.02 -2.54
C ALA A 90 11.42 -8.91 -3.54
N ILE A 91 12.54 -8.44 -4.11
CA ILE A 91 13.32 -9.21 -5.08
C ILE A 91 14.12 -10.26 -4.31
N ALA A 92 14.88 -9.84 -3.30
CA ALA A 92 15.63 -10.74 -2.43
C ALA A 92 14.70 -11.75 -1.75
N TYR A 93 13.57 -11.28 -1.18
CA TYR A 93 12.60 -12.16 -0.52
C TYR A 93 12.12 -13.30 -1.43
N ASN A 94 11.72 -12.99 -2.66
CA ASN A 94 11.23 -14.02 -3.58
C ASN A 94 12.35 -14.94 -4.08
N ALA A 95 13.57 -14.42 -4.27
CA ALA A 95 14.73 -15.24 -4.61
C ALA A 95 15.03 -16.26 -3.51
N THR A 96 15.07 -15.82 -2.24
CA THR A 96 15.29 -16.69 -1.08
C THR A 96 14.22 -17.79 -0.98
N ILE A 97 12.93 -17.48 -1.23
CA ILE A 97 11.87 -18.51 -1.26
C ILE A 97 12.13 -19.59 -2.33
N GLU A 98 12.58 -19.21 -3.53
CA GLU A 98 12.89 -20.19 -4.59
C GLU A 98 14.12 -21.06 -4.24
N GLU A 99 15.11 -20.48 -3.56
CA GLU A 99 16.24 -21.24 -3.03
C GLU A 99 15.80 -22.22 -1.94
N MET A 100 14.94 -21.78 -1.01
CA MET A 100 14.37 -22.65 0.03
C MET A 100 13.62 -23.84 -0.57
N LYS A 101 12.82 -23.62 -1.62
CA LYS A 101 12.13 -24.71 -2.36
C LYS A 101 13.11 -25.71 -2.95
N THR A 102 14.22 -25.22 -3.49
CA THR A 102 15.30 -26.07 -4.05
C THR A 102 15.95 -26.91 -2.96
N VAL A 103 16.29 -26.31 -1.81
CA VAL A 103 16.86 -27.03 -0.65
C VAL A 103 15.89 -28.10 -0.14
N VAL A 104 14.60 -27.78 -0.01
CA VAL A 104 13.55 -28.74 0.41
C VAL A 104 13.44 -29.90 -0.59
N ALA A 105 13.48 -29.62 -1.90
CA ALA A 105 13.43 -30.66 -2.93
C ALA A 105 14.63 -31.62 -2.82
N ASN A 106 15.84 -31.07 -2.64
CA ASN A 106 17.06 -31.85 -2.47
C ASN A 106 17.05 -32.67 -1.17
N PHE A 107 16.61 -32.06 -0.05
CA PHE A 107 16.41 -32.77 1.21
C PHE A 107 15.46 -33.96 1.04
N ARG A 108 14.30 -33.74 0.41
CA ARG A 108 13.30 -34.80 0.18
C ARG A 108 13.86 -35.93 -0.69
N GLN A 109 14.66 -35.61 -1.71
CA GLN A 109 15.29 -36.61 -2.55
C GLN A 109 16.29 -37.45 -1.76
N GLU A 110 17.15 -36.81 -0.98
CA GLU A 110 18.13 -37.51 -0.15
C GLU A 110 17.46 -38.32 0.95
N ALA A 111 16.41 -37.79 1.58
CA ALA A 111 15.63 -38.48 2.59
C ALA A 111 15.06 -39.79 2.02
N ARG A 112 14.49 -39.75 0.81
CA ARG A 112 14.01 -40.96 0.12
C ARG A 112 15.10 -41.99 -0.11
N ASN A 113 16.30 -41.57 -0.51
CA ASN A 113 17.45 -42.47 -0.66
C ASN A 113 17.82 -43.12 0.68
N GLN A 114 17.76 -42.35 1.78
CA GLN A 114 18.11 -42.80 3.11
C GLN A 114 17.03 -43.65 3.80
N VAL A 115 15.74 -43.47 3.53
CA VAL A 115 14.66 -44.26 4.15
C VAL A 115 14.26 -45.50 3.33
N GLY A 116 14.57 -45.53 2.03
CA GLY A 116 14.20 -46.63 1.14
C GLY A 116 12.69 -46.85 1.08
N ASN A 117 12.25 -48.10 1.25
CA ASN A 117 10.83 -48.48 1.19
C ASN A 117 10.03 -48.14 2.47
N ASN A 118 10.67 -47.63 3.53
CA ASN A 118 10.00 -47.37 4.81
C ASN A 118 9.36 -45.96 4.85
N THR A 119 8.69 -45.56 3.77
CA THR A 119 8.12 -44.21 3.63
C THR A 119 6.96 -43.95 4.58
N GLU A 120 6.22 -44.99 4.98
CA GLU A 120 5.09 -44.87 5.90
C GLU A 120 5.52 -44.57 7.34
N GLU A 121 6.57 -45.26 7.81
CA GLU A 121 7.16 -44.97 9.13
C GLU A 121 7.75 -43.55 9.15
N ALA A 122 8.46 -43.16 8.09
CA ALA A 122 8.98 -41.80 7.95
C ALA A 122 7.87 -40.74 8.01
N ARG A 123 6.72 -41.01 7.38
CA ARG A 123 5.54 -40.13 7.44
C ARG A 123 4.96 -40.06 8.85
N THR A 124 4.78 -41.20 9.50
CA THR A 124 4.26 -41.28 10.89
C THR A 124 5.15 -40.49 11.85
N ARG A 125 6.47 -40.55 11.67
CA ARG A 125 7.43 -39.77 12.48
C ARG A 125 7.30 -38.27 12.26
N ILE A 126 7.08 -37.82 11.01
CA ILE A 126 6.81 -36.41 10.72
C ILE A 126 5.50 -35.99 11.38
N GLU A 127 4.42 -36.75 11.20
CA GLU A 127 3.10 -36.43 11.76
C GLU A 127 3.15 -36.33 13.28
N ALA A 128 3.80 -37.28 13.96
CA ALA A 128 4.00 -37.24 15.41
C ALA A 128 4.85 -36.04 15.87
N ALA A 129 5.87 -35.66 15.10
CA ALA A 129 6.68 -34.48 15.41
C ALA A 129 5.90 -33.17 15.23
N LEU A 130 5.05 -33.08 14.20
CA LEU A 130 4.18 -31.91 13.99
C LEU A 130 3.11 -31.82 15.08
N GLU A 131 2.47 -32.94 15.44
CA GLU A 131 1.50 -33.02 16.55
C GLU A 131 2.14 -32.60 17.88
N ALA A 132 3.35 -33.07 18.17
CA ALA A 132 4.09 -32.68 19.37
C ALA A 132 4.47 -31.18 19.41
N ASN A 133 4.39 -30.48 18.28
CA ASN A 133 4.68 -29.05 18.15
C ASN A 133 3.44 -28.23 17.74
N GLU A 134 2.23 -28.79 17.81
CA GLU A 134 1.01 -28.15 17.32
C GLU A 134 0.78 -26.79 17.99
N ASP A 135 0.90 -26.71 19.32
CA ASP A 135 0.73 -25.47 20.08
C ASP A 135 1.74 -24.38 19.66
N TYR A 136 2.98 -24.77 19.39
CA TYR A 136 4.03 -23.86 18.94
C TYR A 136 3.71 -23.31 17.54
N LEU A 137 3.36 -24.19 16.60
CA LEU A 137 3.01 -23.82 15.23
C LEU A 137 1.74 -22.95 15.19
N TYR A 138 0.73 -23.31 15.99
CA TYR A 138 -0.47 -22.51 16.19
C TYR A 138 -0.14 -21.11 16.75
N GLY A 139 0.81 -21.04 17.70
CA GLY A 139 1.33 -19.79 18.24
C GLY A 139 1.92 -18.88 17.15
N LEU A 140 2.72 -19.42 16.23
CA LEU A 140 3.31 -18.67 15.11
C LEU A 140 2.24 -18.08 14.17
N VAL A 141 1.23 -18.88 13.81
CA VAL A 141 0.12 -18.42 12.95
C VAL A 141 -0.71 -17.36 13.67
N THR A 142 -0.88 -17.48 14.99
CA THR A 142 -1.54 -16.45 15.82
C THR A 142 -0.75 -15.15 15.85
N GLU A 143 0.57 -15.21 16.03
CA GLU A 143 1.43 -14.04 15.99
C GLU A 143 1.37 -13.35 14.61
N ALA A 144 1.37 -14.12 13.51
CA ALA A 144 1.24 -13.58 12.16
C ALA A 144 -0.09 -12.84 11.93
N ARG A 145 -1.18 -13.36 12.52
CA ARG A 145 -2.51 -12.74 12.50
C ARG A 145 -2.57 -11.45 13.31
N GLU A 146 -1.99 -11.44 14.50
CA GLU A 146 -1.86 -10.26 15.35
C GLU A 146 -1.03 -9.17 14.67
N PHE A 147 0.08 -9.55 14.04
CA PHE A 147 0.94 -8.63 13.29
C PHE A 147 0.25 -8.04 12.06
N HIS A 148 -0.61 -8.81 11.38
CA HIS A 148 -1.49 -8.31 10.31
C HIS A 148 -2.52 -7.30 10.81
N LYS A 149 -3.13 -7.54 11.98
CA LYS A 149 -4.05 -6.60 12.65
C LYS A 149 -3.34 -5.29 13.01
N GLU A 150 -2.15 -5.38 13.60
CA GLU A 150 -1.35 -4.21 13.95
C GLU A 150 -1.05 -3.36 12.72
N ARG A 151 -0.56 -3.98 11.64
CA ARG A 151 -0.31 -3.28 10.37
C ARG A 151 -1.55 -2.56 9.83
N ASN A 152 -2.70 -3.22 9.83
CA ASN A 152 -3.91 -2.61 9.27
C ASN A 152 -4.44 -1.46 10.14
N THR A 153 -4.27 -1.57 11.46
CA THR A 153 -4.58 -0.49 12.40
C THR A 153 -3.66 0.70 12.17
N GLN A 154 -2.35 0.47 12.01
CA GLN A 154 -1.40 1.54 11.67
C GLN A 154 -1.75 2.23 10.34
N ILE A 155 -2.21 1.48 9.34
CA ILE A 155 -2.65 2.04 8.06
C ILE A 155 -3.89 2.92 8.22
N PHE A 156 -4.88 2.44 8.97
CA PHE A 156 -6.07 3.22 9.28
C PHE A 156 -5.68 4.56 9.94
N ASP A 157 -4.92 4.49 11.03
CA ASP A 157 -4.49 5.64 11.84
C ASP A 157 -3.68 6.63 11.00
N TYR A 158 -2.81 6.13 10.13
CA TYR A 158 -2.03 6.97 9.22
C TYR A 158 -2.94 7.77 8.28
N TYR A 159 -3.93 7.12 7.65
CA TYR A 159 -4.82 7.79 6.71
C TYR A 159 -5.76 8.78 7.40
N ASP A 160 -6.24 8.44 8.59
CA ASP A 160 -7.04 9.29 9.43
C ASP A 160 -6.32 10.60 9.77
N VAL A 161 -5.12 10.49 10.37
CA VAL A 161 -4.27 11.64 10.70
C VAL A 161 -3.95 12.48 9.47
N LYS A 162 -3.57 11.84 8.35
CA LYS A 162 -3.23 12.57 7.13
C LYS A 162 -4.42 13.31 6.53
N ALA A 163 -5.61 12.75 6.58
CA ALA A 163 -6.81 13.44 6.14
C ALA A 163 -7.10 14.65 7.04
N GLY A 164 -7.01 14.49 8.36
CA GLY A 164 -7.16 15.58 9.33
C GLY A 164 -6.17 16.72 9.11
N GLU A 165 -4.89 16.43 8.88
CA GLU A 165 -3.87 17.43 8.54
C GLU A 165 -4.23 18.24 7.29
N VAL A 166 -4.67 17.57 6.21
CA VAL A 166 -5.05 18.21 4.95
C VAL A 166 -6.27 19.11 5.14
N ILE A 167 -7.29 18.62 5.85
CA ILE A 167 -8.51 19.37 6.16
C ILE A 167 -8.18 20.64 6.95
N ASN A 168 -7.44 20.52 8.05
CA ASN A 168 -7.07 21.65 8.90
C ASN A 168 -6.27 22.71 8.11
N LYS A 169 -5.38 22.25 7.23
CA LYS A 169 -4.59 23.14 6.37
C LYS A 169 -5.44 23.92 5.37
N LEU A 170 -6.42 23.25 4.75
CA LEU A 170 -7.33 23.90 3.81
C LEU A 170 -8.28 24.87 4.53
N GLU A 171 -8.75 24.54 5.72
CA GLU A 171 -9.53 25.50 6.54
C GLU A 171 -8.72 26.72 6.94
N ALA A 172 -7.45 26.55 7.32
CA ALA A 172 -6.56 27.67 7.62
C ALA A 172 -6.34 28.59 6.40
N GLN A 173 -6.57 28.08 5.18
CA GLN A 173 -6.56 28.86 3.92
C GLN A 173 -7.94 29.45 3.57
N GLY A 174 -8.95 29.24 4.41
CA GLY A 174 -10.31 29.77 4.24
C GLY A 174 -11.26 28.88 3.42
N TYR A 175 -10.89 27.62 3.15
CA TYR A 175 -11.81 26.66 2.51
C TYR A 175 -12.83 26.15 3.55
N ASN A 176 -14.10 26.02 3.14
CA ASN A 176 -15.13 25.41 4.00
C ASN A 176 -15.02 23.89 3.91
N MET A 177 -14.39 23.26 4.91
CA MET A 177 -14.17 21.81 4.95
C MET A 177 -15.19 21.08 5.83
N SER A 178 -16.36 21.66 6.11
CA SER A 178 -17.35 21.08 7.04
C SER A 178 -17.83 19.69 6.62
N GLU A 179 -18.10 19.48 5.32
CA GLU A 179 -18.52 18.16 4.80
C GLU A 179 -17.40 17.12 4.89
N ALA A 180 -16.16 17.51 4.56
CA ALA A 180 -14.99 16.63 4.69
C ALA A 180 -14.73 16.27 6.16
N LYS A 181 -14.90 17.21 7.09
CA LYS A 181 -14.79 16.94 8.54
C LYS A 181 -15.84 15.96 9.02
N ALA A 182 -17.10 16.15 8.63
CA ALA A 182 -18.16 15.22 8.99
C ALA A 182 -17.85 13.80 8.52
N LYS A 183 -17.41 13.66 7.26
CA LYS A 183 -17.01 12.36 6.70
C LYS A 183 -15.78 11.76 7.40
N LEU A 184 -14.79 12.56 7.78
CA LEU A 184 -13.65 12.08 8.56
C LEU A 184 -14.10 11.55 9.92
N SER A 185 -14.99 12.27 10.63
CA SER A 185 -15.52 11.79 11.92
C SER A 185 -16.37 10.51 11.79
N GLU A 186 -17.09 10.32 10.69
CA GLU A 186 -17.75 9.05 10.40
C GLU A 186 -16.74 7.89 10.26
N ILE A 187 -15.60 8.15 9.60
CA ILE A 187 -14.53 7.17 9.44
C ILE A 187 -13.87 6.87 10.80
N GLU A 188 -13.51 7.91 11.57
CA GLU A 188 -12.95 7.78 12.93
C GLU A 188 -13.82 6.88 13.81
N GLY A 189 -15.15 7.03 13.72
CA GLY A 189 -16.13 6.22 14.44
C GLY A 189 -16.11 4.72 14.10
N LYS A 190 -15.54 4.32 12.96
CA LYS A 190 -15.45 2.91 12.54
C LYS A 190 -14.21 2.20 13.07
N ARG A 191 -13.25 2.94 13.67
CA ARG A 191 -11.96 2.39 14.10
C ARG A 191 -12.11 1.25 15.11
N GLU A 192 -12.96 1.42 16.11
CA GLU A 192 -13.15 0.41 17.16
C GLU A 192 -13.81 -0.86 16.60
N SER A 193 -14.88 -0.70 15.81
CA SER A 193 -15.50 -1.82 15.09
C SER A 193 -14.53 -2.54 14.17
N PHE A 194 -13.62 -1.82 13.51
CA PHE A 194 -12.59 -2.41 12.66
C PHE A 194 -11.63 -3.31 13.46
N ILE A 195 -11.21 -2.87 14.64
CA ILE A 195 -10.37 -3.66 15.55
C ILE A 195 -11.13 -4.88 16.07
N ASP A 196 -12.39 -4.71 16.45
CA ASP A 196 -13.22 -5.79 16.96
C ASP A 196 -13.46 -6.88 15.91
N VAL A 197 -13.84 -6.51 14.68
CA VAL A 197 -14.01 -7.51 13.62
C VAL A 197 -12.68 -8.22 13.34
N MET A 198 -11.54 -7.52 13.34
CA MET A 198 -10.23 -8.17 13.21
C MET A 198 -9.99 -9.18 14.34
N ASN A 199 -10.24 -8.82 15.61
CA ASN A 199 -10.08 -9.75 16.73
C ASN A 199 -10.94 -11.01 16.57
N THR A 200 -12.21 -10.85 16.17
CA THR A 200 -13.10 -12.00 15.91
C THR A 200 -12.62 -12.85 14.74
N THR A 201 -12.14 -12.23 13.66
CA THR A 201 -11.55 -12.95 12.53
C THR A 201 -10.30 -13.72 12.95
N ILE A 202 -9.40 -13.13 13.75
CA ILE A 202 -8.19 -13.82 14.24
C ILE A 202 -8.58 -15.10 14.97
N GLN A 203 -9.60 -15.05 15.84
CA GLN A 203 -10.10 -16.22 16.57
C GLN A 203 -10.72 -17.27 15.64
N ALA A 204 -11.56 -16.85 14.69
CA ALA A 204 -12.25 -17.74 13.75
C ALA A 204 -11.27 -18.47 12.79
N CYS A 205 -10.19 -17.81 12.39
CA CYS A 205 -9.27 -18.33 11.37
C CYS A 205 -8.28 -19.40 11.86
N SER A 206 -8.44 -19.94 13.07
CA SER A 206 -7.66 -21.03 13.71
C SER A 206 -6.26 -21.33 13.14
N ASN A 207 -6.14 -22.02 12.00
CA ASN A 207 -4.89 -22.46 11.37
C ASN A 207 -4.58 -21.83 9.99
N LYS A 208 -5.39 -20.89 9.49
CA LYS A 208 -5.23 -20.27 8.16
C LYS A 208 -4.82 -18.80 8.26
N TRP A 209 -4.19 -18.30 7.21
CA TRP A 209 -4.06 -16.86 7.00
C TRP A 209 -5.45 -16.22 6.86
N VAL A 210 -5.65 -15.02 7.41
CA VAL A 210 -6.86 -14.19 7.25
C VAL A 210 -7.30 -14.10 5.77
N GLY A 211 -6.36 -14.02 4.82
CA GLY A 211 -6.67 -13.98 3.39
C GLY A 211 -7.29 -15.25 2.80
N GLU A 212 -7.06 -16.39 3.45
CA GLU A 212 -7.56 -17.73 3.06
C GLU A 212 -8.74 -18.20 3.93
N CYS A 213 -9.10 -17.40 4.93
CA CYS A 213 -10.17 -17.67 5.88
C CYS A 213 -11.55 -17.13 5.43
N LYS A 214 -11.67 -16.78 4.14
CA LYS A 214 -12.87 -16.14 3.55
C LYS A 214 -14.17 -16.94 3.65
N GLU A 215 -14.08 -18.20 4.07
CA GLU A 215 -15.23 -19.10 4.24
C GLU A 215 -15.93 -18.92 5.59
N THR A 216 -15.38 -18.10 6.50
CA THR A 216 -15.99 -17.81 7.81
C THR A 216 -16.79 -16.50 7.77
N PRO A 217 -17.97 -16.43 8.40
CA PRO A 217 -18.74 -15.19 8.53
C PRO A 217 -17.92 -14.05 9.16
N GLU A 218 -17.04 -14.37 10.11
CA GLU A 218 -16.18 -13.39 10.78
C GLU A 218 -15.16 -12.78 9.82
N ALA A 219 -14.57 -13.56 8.91
CA ALA A 219 -13.68 -13.03 7.90
C ALA A 219 -14.43 -12.20 6.85
N GLU A 220 -15.62 -12.64 6.45
CA GLU A 220 -16.51 -11.89 5.54
C GLU A 220 -16.82 -10.50 6.12
N ASN A 221 -17.30 -10.43 7.36
CA ASN A 221 -17.57 -9.17 8.07
C ASN A 221 -16.34 -8.24 8.11
N TYR A 222 -15.16 -8.79 8.36
CA TYR A 222 -13.92 -8.00 8.33
C TYR A 222 -13.63 -7.44 6.92
N PHE A 223 -13.79 -8.25 5.87
CA PHE A 223 -13.54 -7.79 4.49
C PHE A 223 -14.57 -6.75 4.04
N GLU A 224 -15.84 -6.91 4.41
CA GLU A 224 -16.89 -5.93 4.13
C GLU A 224 -16.60 -4.59 4.80
N LEU A 225 -16.34 -4.58 6.12
CA LEU A 225 -16.04 -3.35 6.85
C LEU A 225 -14.76 -2.68 6.34
N ARG A 226 -13.73 -3.47 6.03
CA ARG A 226 -12.49 -2.95 5.43
C ARG A 226 -12.77 -2.26 4.10
N ASP A 227 -13.56 -2.88 3.22
CA ASP A 227 -13.86 -2.34 1.91
C ASP A 227 -14.77 -1.10 2.00
N GLU A 228 -15.67 -1.06 2.98
CA GLU A 228 -16.45 0.11 3.35
C GLU A 228 -15.56 1.28 3.80
N ILE A 229 -14.63 1.05 4.74
CA ILE A 229 -13.66 2.06 5.19
C ILE A 229 -12.82 2.59 4.01
N ILE A 230 -12.36 1.70 3.12
CA ILE A 230 -11.62 2.09 1.91
C ILE A 230 -12.47 2.98 1.01
N LYS A 231 -13.76 2.67 0.85
CA LYS A 231 -14.70 3.48 0.08
C LYS A 231 -14.90 4.84 0.75
N ASP A 232 -15.06 4.90 2.06
CA ASP A 232 -15.24 6.14 2.79
C ASP A 232 -14.04 7.07 2.68
N PHE A 233 -12.81 6.56 2.78
CA PHE A 233 -11.62 7.37 2.56
C PHE A 233 -11.52 7.90 1.12
N LYS A 234 -12.02 7.15 0.12
CA LYS A 234 -12.11 7.65 -1.26
C LYS A 234 -13.15 8.76 -1.38
N GLU A 235 -14.32 8.60 -0.78
CA GLU A 235 -15.36 9.63 -0.73
C GLU A 235 -14.85 10.90 -0.03
N LEU A 236 -14.17 10.77 1.11
CA LEU A 236 -13.55 11.87 1.83
C LEU A 236 -12.55 12.64 0.94
N ARG A 237 -11.67 11.91 0.25
CA ARG A 237 -10.73 12.53 -0.71
C ARG A 237 -11.49 13.29 -1.78
N ASP A 238 -12.54 12.71 -2.34
CA ASP A 238 -13.29 13.32 -3.44
C ASP A 238 -14.04 14.58 -2.97
N LEU A 239 -14.58 14.59 -1.74
CA LEU A 239 -15.12 15.80 -1.09
C LEU A 239 -14.05 16.89 -0.96
N ILE A 240 -12.87 16.56 -0.44
CA ILE A 240 -11.74 17.50 -0.30
C ILE A 240 -11.39 18.12 -1.67
N LEU A 241 -11.21 17.28 -2.69
CA LEU A 241 -10.83 17.74 -4.03
C LEU A 241 -11.92 18.61 -4.66
N LYS A 242 -13.19 18.22 -4.52
CA LYS A 242 -14.33 18.99 -5.01
C LYS A 242 -14.38 20.38 -4.38
N THR A 243 -14.28 20.49 -3.05
CA THR A 243 -14.27 21.78 -2.34
C THR A 243 -13.16 22.70 -2.86
N VAL A 244 -11.98 22.15 -3.14
CA VAL A 244 -10.87 22.94 -3.70
C VAL A 244 -11.19 23.41 -5.12
N LEU A 245 -11.69 22.50 -5.97
CA LEU A 245 -11.99 22.78 -7.38
C LEU A 245 -13.12 23.81 -7.55
N ASP A 246 -14.14 23.77 -6.69
CA ASP A 246 -15.26 24.72 -6.66
C ASP A 246 -14.78 26.18 -6.53
N ILE A 247 -13.64 26.39 -5.87
CA ILE A 247 -13.03 27.71 -5.68
C ILE A 247 -11.99 28.02 -6.75
N VAL A 248 -11.20 27.03 -7.16
CA VAL A 248 -10.04 27.26 -8.05
C VAL A 248 -10.46 27.45 -9.50
N ILE A 249 -11.45 26.70 -10.00
CA ILE A 249 -11.89 26.82 -11.41
C ILE A 249 -12.41 28.24 -11.71
N PRO A 250 -13.35 28.83 -10.93
CA PRO A 250 -13.81 30.19 -11.20
C PRO A 250 -12.69 31.24 -11.10
N LYS A 251 -11.74 31.07 -10.17
CA LYS A 251 -10.58 31.95 -10.05
C LYS A 251 -9.67 31.86 -11.28
N ALA A 252 -9.47 30.66 -11.83
CA ALA A 252 -8.70 30.46 -13.05
C ALA A 252 -9.38 31.14 -14.25
N GLU A 253 -10.71 30.98 -14.39
CA GLU A 253 -11.50 31.65 -15.43
C GLU A 253 -11.38 33.19 -15.33
N ASP A 254 -11.50 33.77 -14.13
CA ASP A 254 -11.33 35.22 -13.89
C ASP A 254 -9.90 35.72 -14.19
N VAL A 255 -8.86 34.95 -13.83
CA VAL A 255 -7.47 35.28 -14.20
C VAL A 255 -7.27 35.28 -15.71
N LEU A 256 -7.84 34.30 -16.41
CA LEU A 256 -7.76 34.21 -17.87
C LEU A 256 -8.47 35.38 -18.55
N SER A 257 -9.67 35.74 -18.09
CA SER A 257 -10.42 36.90 -18.60
C SER A 257 -9.62 38.20 -18.42
N ARG A 258 -9.01 38.41 -17.24
CA ARG A 258 -8.16 39.59 -17.02
C ARG A 258 -6.90 39.59 -17.88
N ALA A 259 -6.33 38.43 -18.18
CA ALA A 259 -5.20 38.31 -19.09
C ALA A 259 -5.59 38.65 -20.53
N GLU A 260 -6.75 38.20 -21.00
CA GLU A 260 -7.31 38.56 -22.31
C GLU A 260 -7.50 40.08 -22.44
N ASP A 261 -8.07 40.72 -21.42
CA ASP A 261 -8.26 42.17 -21.38
C ASP A 261 -6.94 42.92 -21.51
N VAL A 262 -5.88 42.45 -20.83
CA VAL A 262 -4.54 43.05 -20.90
C VAL A 262 -3.96 42.91 -22.30
N LEU A 263 -4.06 41.72 -22.91
CA LEU A 263 -3.56 41.50 -24.28
C LEU A 263 -4.34 42.34 -25.30
N SER A 264 -5.66 42.45 -25.16
CA SER A 264 -6.52 43.26 -26.02
C SER A 264 -6.17 44.76 -25.93
N LYS A 265 -5.89 45.25 -24.71
CA LYS A 265 -5.41 46.63 -24.49
C LYS A 265 -4.00 46.87 -25.04
N ALA A 266 -3.15 45.85 -25.11
CA ALA A 266 -1.83 45.97 -25.71
C ALA A 266 -1.91 46.02 -27.25
N GLU A 267 -2.74 45.17 -27.84
CA GLU A 267 -2.99 45.13 -29.28
C GLU A 267 -3.57 46.44 -29.80
N THR A 268 -4.54 47.02 -29.10
CA THR A 268 -5.10 48.35 -29.44
C THR A 268 -4.07 49.49 -29.37
N LYS A 269 -2.95 49.28 -28.67
CA LYS A 269 -1.80 50.21 -28.64
C LYS A 269 -0.75 49.90 -29.71
N GLY A 270 -1.02 48.96 -30.62
CA GLY A 270 -0.12 48.57 -31.71
C GLY A 270 0.98 47.59 -31.30
N ILE A 271 0.88 46.95 -30.12
CA ILE A 271 1.82 45.91 -29.69
C ILE A 271 1.37 44.57 -30.31
N ASP A 272 2.28 43.88 -31.00
CA ASP A 272 2.03 42.51 -31.46
C ASP A 272 1.97 41.55 -30.27
N VAL A 273 0.81 40.91 -30.09
CA VAL A 273 0.51 39.94 -29.02
C VAL A 273 0.12 38.57 -29.56
N THR A 274 0.42 38.29 -30.84
CA THR A 274 -0.04 37.07 -31.52
C THR A 274 0.42 35.80 -30.80
N VAL A 275 1.68 35.75 -30.38
CA VAL A 275 2.26 34.59 -29.66
C VAL A 275 1.64 34.43 -28.28
N GLU A 276 1.46 35.53 -27.55
CA GLU A 276 0.87 35.56 -26.22
C GLU A 276 -0.60 35.11 -26.25
N LYS A 277 -1.38 35.54 -27.25
CA LYS A 277 -2.76 35.09 -27.45
C LYS A 277 -2.84 33.59 -27.70
N ALA A 278 -2.01 33.06 -28.60
CA ALA A 278 -1.98 31.62 -28.88
C ALA A 278 -1.65 30.78 -27.63
N LYS A 279 -0.71 31.25 -26.81
CA LYS A 279 -0.39 30.59 -25.52
C LYS A 279 -1.55 30.70 -24.52
N LEU A 280 -2.18 31.86 -24.43
CA LEU A 280 -3.34 32.06 -23.55
C LEU A 280 -4.52 31.17 -23.95
N ASP A 281 -4.74 30.94 -25.26
CA ASP A 281 -5.79 30.05 -25.75
C ASP A 281 -5.49 28.57 -25.41
N ALA A 282 -4.23 28.14 -25.50
CA ALA A 282 -3.84 26.81 -25.03
C ALA A 282 -4.10 26.64 -23.52
N ILE A 283 -3.84 27.67 -22.70
CA ILE A 283 -4.11 27.64 -21.26
C ILE A 283 -5.63 27.58 -20.99
N LYS A 284 -6.45 28.32 -21.75
CA LYS A 284 -7.92 28.22 -21.64
C LYS A 284 -8.41 26.82 -21.95
N SER A 285 -7.86 26.17 -22.98
CA SER A 285 -8.22 24.78 -23.29
C SER A 285 -7.99 23.88 -22.08
N LEU A 286 -6.84 24.00 -21.39
CA LEU A 286 -6.55 23.23 -20.18
C LEU A 286 -7.55 23.50 -19.04
N VAL A 287 -7.96 24.75 -18.84
CA VAL A 287 -8.96 25.10 -17.81
C VAL A 287 -10.35 24.55 -18.17
N ASN A 288 -10.75 24.59 -19.44
CA ASN A 288 -12.01 24.01 -19.92
C ASN A 288 -12.02 22.47 -19.81
N ASP A 289 -10.90 21.84 -20.13
CA ASP A 289 -10.74 20.39 -19.94
C ASP A 289 -10.81 20.03 -18.45
N ALA A 290 -10.19 20.83 -17.58
CA ALA A 290 -10.27 20.63 -16.13
C ALA A 290 -11.71 20.74 -15.62
N LYS A 291 -12.48 21.71 -16.13
CA LYS A 291 -13.90 21.86 -15.81
C LYS A 291 -14.72 20.66 -16.26
N THR A 292 -14.48 20.18 -17.48
CA THR A 292 -15.12 18.98 -18.01
C THR A 292 -14.82 17.76 -17.13
N LYS A 293 -13.57 17.60 -16.69
CA LYS A 293 -13.17 16.53 -15.77
C LYS A 293 -13.80 16.65 -14.39
N TYR A 294 -13.91 17.88 -13.88
CA TYR A 294 -14.62 18.15 -12.63
C TYR A 294 -16.10 17.75 -12.71
N GLU A 295 -16.79 18.10 -13.80
CA GLU A 295 -18.21 17.75 -14.04
C GLU A 295 -18.42 16.22 -14.17
N GLN A 296 -17.40 15.50 -14.62
CA GLN A 296 -17.39 14.02 -14.69
C GLN A 296 -17.05 13.33 -13.36
N GLY A 297 -16.76 14.09 -12.29
CA GLY A 297 -16.26 13.54 -11.02
C GLY A 297 -14.80 13.06 -11.07
N ALA A 298 -14.08 13.33 -12.17
CA ALA A 298 -12.66 13.00 -12.34
C ALA A 298 -11.77 14.07 -11.68
N TYR A 299 -11.94 14.29 -10.37
CA TYR A 299 -11.35 15.42 -9.66
C TYR A 299 -9.82 15.45 -9.68
N LYS A 300 -9.17 14.28 -9.63
CA LYS A 300 -7.70 14.21 -9.73
C LYS A 300 -7.19 14.72 -11.08
N GLU A 301 -7.83 14.28 -12.17
CA GLU A 301 -7.48 14.72 -13.53
C GLU A 301 -7.71 16.22 -13.69
N ALA A 302 -8.81 16.75 -13.13
CA ALA A 302 -9.09 18.18 -13.12
C ALA A 302 -7.98 19.00 -12.42
N ILE A 303 -7.49 18.54 -11.26
CA ILE A 303 -6.38 19.20 -10.56
C ILE A 303 -5.09 19.17 -11.38
N ASP A 304 -4.76 18.05 -12.02
CA ASP A 304 -3.53 17.91 -12.79
C ASP A 304 -3.54 18.82 -14.05
N LEU A 305 -4.71 18.99 -14.68
CA LEU A 305 -4.92 19.96 -15.75
C LEU A 305 -4.76 21.41 -15.27
N LEU A 306 -5.33 21.76 -14.09
CA LEU A 306 -5.17 23.10 -13.51
C LEU A 306 -3.72 23.42 -13.10
N LYS A 307 -2.97 22.43 -12.61
CA LYS A 307 -1.52 22.58 -12.35
C LYS A 307 -0.78 22.89 -13.65
N SER A 308 -1.08 22.16 -14.71
CA SER A 308 -0.48 22.40 -16.03
C SER A 308 -0.82 23.79 -16.56
N ALA A 309 -2.09 24.21 -16.46
CA ALA A 309 -2.54 25.55 -16.84
C ALA A 309 -1.81 26.65 -16.06
N ARG A 310 -1.66 26.49 -14.74
CA ARG A 310 -0.93 27.41 -13.86
C ARG A 310 0.54 27.53 -14.27
N ASP A 311 1.20 26.40 -14.53
CA ASP A 311 2.63 26.38 -14.87
C ASP A 311 2.87 27.04 -16.24
N SER A 312 2.04 26.75 -17.24
CA SER A 312 2.05 27.44 -18.54
C SER A 312 1.74 28.94 -18.43
N PHE A 313 0.81 29.34 -17.55
CA PHE A 313 0.52 30.76 -17.31
C PHE A 313 1.70 31.49 -16.66
N ARG A 314 2.40 30.82 -15.74
CA ARG A 314 3.63 31.35 -15.13
C ARG A 314 4.72 31.56 -16.19
N GLU A 315 4.93 30.60 -17.08
CA GLU A 315 5.89 30.73 -18.19
C GLU A 315 5.53 31.90 -19.10
N LEU A 316 4.27 32.01 -19.52
CA LEU A 316 3.79 33.14 -20.31
C LEU A 316 4.10 34.48 -19.64
N LYS A 317 3.86 34.59 -18.32
CA LYS A 317 4.15 35.81 -17.56
C LYS A 317 5.64 36.17 -17.55
N GLU A 318 6.52 35.18 -17.39
CA GLU A 318 7.98 35.43 -17.38
C GLU A 318 8.51 35.80 -18.76
N GLU A 319 7.98 35.19 -19.84
CA GLU A 319 8.35 35.57 -21.20
C GLU A 319 7.92 37.01 -21.54
N VAL A 320 6.71 37.41 -21.15
CA VAL A 320 6.20 38.77 -21.36
C VAL A 320 7.08 39.79 -20.60
N LYS A 321 7.50 39.48 -19.38
CA LYS A 321 8.44 40.33 -18.62
C LYS A 321 9.79 40.43 -19.32
N ALA A 322 10.34 39.30 -19.80
CA ALA A 322 11.64 39.26 -20.44
C ALA A 322 11.67 40.08 -21.76
N ARG A 323 10.56 40.11 -22.51
CA ARG A 323 10.44 40.98 -23.70
C ARG A 323 10.39 42.46 -23.33
N ARG A 324 9.65 42.83 -22.28
CA ARG A 324 9.57 44.23 -21.80
C ARG A 324 10.89 44.79 -21.28
N GLY A 325 11.77 43.95 -20.73
CA GLY A 325 13.11 44.37 -20.28
C GLY A 325 14.14 44.53 -21.40
N LYS A 326 13.79 44.21 -22.66
CA LYS A 326 14.68 44.28 -23.83
C LYS A 326 14.33 45.42 -24.81
N THR A 327 13.24 46.13 -24.56
CA THR A 327 12.76 47.34 -25.26
C THR A 327 13.01 48.58 -24.42
#